data_AF-A0A415F0Y1-F1
#
_entry.id   AF-A0A415F0Y1-F1
#
_cell.length_a   1.000
_cell.length_b   1.000
_cell.length_c   1.000
_cell.angle_alpha   90.00
_cell.angle_beta   90.00
_cell.angle_gamma   90.00
#
_symmetry.space_group_name_H-M   'P 1'
#
loop_
_entity.id
_entity.type
_entity.pdbx_description
1 polymer ?
#
loop_
_entity_poly.entity_id
_entity_poly.type
_entity_poly.pdbx_seq_one_letter_code
_entity_poly.pdbx_strand_id
1 'polypeptide(L)'
;MKKETVLCAMLATATCATAQNGKIPTSGVCADSIQTEKDSIKANQEAEIKADKEAEIQAVTVTGHRPMYKMRNDALVTRVRNTPLAKEPTLEDVLKHIPGMKQTADGTLEVNGLGAPTIYLNDKKATSAELSHLNVKLIDEIELITTPGAKYDATTGAVLRILTRRTDEGIFGKMQVYDKLSEVNTNTRN
;
A
#
# COMPACT_ATOMS: atom_id res chain seq x y z
N MET A 1 -59.05 23.54 -28.41
CA MET A 1 -57.60 23.24 -28.33
C MET A 1 -56.98 24.11 -27.24
N LYS A 2 -56.05 23.54 -26.46
CA LYS A 2 -55.29 24.10 -25.33
C LYS A 2 -55.88 23.77 -23.95
N LYS A 3 -55.35 22.67 -23.42
CA LYS A 3 -55.53 22.12 -22.08
C LYS A 3 -54.55 22.82 -21.13
N GLU A 4 -55.11 23.16 -19.97
CA GLU A 4 -54.58 22.99 -18.61
C GLU A 4 -53.48 23.92 -18.09
N THR A 5 -53.94 24.72 -17.13
CA THR A 5 -53.24 25.66 -16.27
C THR A 5 -52.46 24.92 -15.18
N VAL A 6 -51.26 25.44 -14.95
CA VAL A 6 -50.27 25.09 -13.94
C VAL A 6 -50.77 25.47 -12.54
N LEU A 7 -50.70 24.54 -11.58
CA LEU A 7 -50.59 24.87 -10.16
C LEU A 7 -49.65 23.88 -9.47
N CYS A 8 -48.39 24.30 -9.32
CA CYS A 8 -47.43 23.72 -8.37
C CYS A 8 -47.69 24.32 -6.99
N ALA A 9 -47.77 23.49 -5.95
CA ALA A 9 -47.11 23.68 -4.66
C ALA A 9 -47.62 22.66 -3.63
N MET A 10 -46.72 22.29 -2.72
CA MET A 10 -46.93 21.56 -1.47
C MET A 10 -46.80 20.03 -1.53
N LEU A 11 -45.56 19.54 -1.64
CA LEU A 11 -45.16 18.36 -0.87
C LEU A 11 -43.87 18.66 -0.08
N ALA A 12 -44.09 18.86 1.21
CA ALA A 12 -43.24 18.63 2.38
C ALA A 12 -41.72 18.58 2.20
N THR A 13 -41.07 19.67 2.60
CA THR A 13 -39.71 19.69 3.15
C THR A 13 -39.72 19.10 4.56
N ALA A 14 -39.06 17.96 4.78
CA ALA A 14 -38.72 17.48 6.12
C ALA A 14 -37.25 17.84 6.42
N THR A 15 -37.08 18.95 7.13
CA THR A 15 -35.84 19.40 7.75
C THR A 15 -35.50 18.46 8.91
N CYS A 16 -34.39 17.73 8.84
CA CYS A 16 -33.82 17.05 10.00
C CYS A 16 -32.81 18.01 10.67
N ALA A 17 -33.17 18.48 11.86
CA ALA A 17 -32.34 19.32 12.71
C ALA A 17 -31.37 18.48 13.55
N THR A 18 -30.11 18.89 13.56
CA THR A 18 -28.98 18.42 14.36
C THR A 18 -29.14 18.76 15.84
N ALA A 19 -28.85 17.84 16.78
CA ALA A 19 -28.20 18.19 18.07
C ALA A 19 -27.65 16.98 18.88
N GLN A 20 -26.43 17.19 19.42
CA GLN A 20 -25.85 16.67 20.68
C GLN A 20 -25.00 15.38 20.68
N ASN A 21 -23.72 15.61 20.37
CA ASN A 21 -22.49 15.09 20.98
C ASN A 21 -22.60 14.43 22.38
N GLY A 22 -21.93 13.30 22.57
CA GLY A 22 -21.41 12.89 23.89
C GLY A 22 -21.21 11.38 24.14
N LYS A 23 -19.94 10.95 24.17
CA LYS A 23 -19.34 10.07 25.20
C LYS A 23 -19.60 8.53 25.18
N ILE A 24 -18.56 7.80 24.75
CA ILE A 24 -18.01 6.46 25.15
C ILE A 24 -18.86 5.58 26.10
N PRO A 25 -19.11 4.28 25.77
CA PRO A 25 -18.43 3.14 26.47
C PRO A 25 -18.09 1.96 25.53
N THR A 26 -16.87 1.41 25.47
CA THR A 26 -16.29 0.33 26.31
C THR A 26 -17.19 -0.86 26.67
N SER A 27 -16.71 -2.03 26.24
CA SER A 27 -16.80 -3.37 26.86
C SER A 27 -18.15 -4.02 27.10
N GLY A 28 -18.20 -5.31 26.80
CA GLY A 28 -18.83 -6.27 27.71
C GLY A 28 -20.02 -7.01 27.13
N VAL A 29 -19.76 -8.26 26.76
CA VAL A 29 -20.54 -9.46 27.13
C VAL A 29 -21.95 -9.18 27.64
N CYS A 30 -22.97 -9.58 26.88
CA CYS A 30 -24.28 -9.91 27.44
C CYS A 30 -24.42 -11.45 27.47
N ALA A 31 -24.37 -11.98 28.68
CA ALA A 31 -25.02 -13.23 29.05
C ALA A 31 -26.46 -12.93 29.53
N ASP A 32 -27.23 -14.00 29.71
CA ASP A 32 -28.63 -14.10 30.19
C ASP A 32 -29.72 -13.87 29.11
N SER A 33 -30.77 -14.69 29.00
CA SER A 33 -31.39 -15.62 29.95
C SER A 33 -32.06 -16.79 29.22
N ILE A 34 -31.95 -17.98 29.82
CA ILE A 34 -32.78 -19.16 29.50
C ILE A 34 -34.08 -19.05 30.26
N GLN A 35 -35.24 -19.10 29.60
CA GLN A 35 -36.46 -19.74 30.11
C GLN A 35 -37.39 -20.13 28.95
N THR A 36 -37.58 -21.43 28.72
CA THR A 36 -38.87 -21.94 28.21
C THR A 36 -39.09 -23.35 28.74
N GLU A 37 -39.88 -23.39 29.80
CA GLU A 37 -41.00 -24.29 30.08
C GLU A 37 -40.87 -25.77 29.71
N LYS A 38 -40.77 -26.56 30.80
CA LYS A 38 -41.22 -27.95 30.91
C LYS A 38 -42.59 -28.12 30.28
N ASP A 39 -42.77 -29.17 29.47
CA ASP A 39 -43.91 -30.07 29.64
C ASP A 39 -43.66 -31.48 29.06
N SER A 40 -43.80 -32.45 29.95
CA SER A 40 -44.09 -33.89 29.79
C SER A 40 -43.33 -34.73 28.74
N ILE A 41 -42.38 -35.53 29.22
CA ILE A 41 -41.86 -36.73 28.54
C ILE A 41 -42.75 -37.91 28.94
N LYS A 42 -43.51 -38.48 28.00
CA LYS A 42 -43.99 -39.87 28.08
C LYS A 42 -42.96 -40.78 27.38
N ALA A 43 -42.70 -41.90 28.04
CA ALA A 43 -41.73 -42.92 27.68
C ALA A 43 -42.06 -43.69 26.38
N ASN A 44 -41.11 -44.57 26.02
CA ASN A 44 -41.13 -45.64 24.99
C ASN A 44 -40.60 -45.13 23.64
N GLN A 45 -39.63 -45.74 22.93
CA GLN A 45 -39.03 -47.06 22.98
C GLN A 45 -37.80 -47.09 22.04
N GLU A 46 -36.78 -47.86 22.43
CA GLU A 46 -35.74 -48.53 21.62
C GLU A 46 -34.68 -47.74 20.83
N ALA A 47 -33.47 -48.27 20.94
CA ALA A 47 -32.22 -47.79 20.39
C ALA A 47 -32.09 -48.12 18.90
N GLU A 48 -31.57 -47.18 18.11
CA GLU A 48 -30.77 -47.49 16.93
C GLU A 48 -29.61 -46.49 16.84
N ILE A 49 -28.39 -47.00 17.07
CA ILE A 49 -27.15 -46.31 16.75
C ILE A 49 -27.01 -46.37 15.23
N LYS A 50 -27.48 -45.33 14.53
CA LYS A 50 -27.10 -45.11 13.13
C LYS A 50 -25.80 -44.33 13.11
N ALA A 51 -24.72 -45.08 12.89
CA ALA A 51 -23.50 -44.56 12.27
C ALA A 51 -23.84 -43.96 10.89
N ASP A 52 -22.90 -43.18 10.35
CA ASP A 52 -22.93 -42.52 9.03
C ASP A 52 -23.38 -41.06 9.06
N LYS A 53 -22.58 -40.23 9.73
CA LYS A 53 -22.28 -38.90 9.23
C LYS A 53 -20.78 -38.78 9.08
N GLU A 54 -20.27 -39.32 7.98
CA GLU A 54 -19.03 -38.85 7.38
C GLU A 54 -19.16 -37.35 7.20
N ALA A 55 -18.51 -36.60 8.08
CA ALA A 55 -18.42 -35.16 7.98
C ALA A 55 -17.61 -34.85 6.73
N GLU A 56 -18.33 -34.57 5.64
CA GLU A 56 -17.77 -34.08 4.39
C GLU A 56 -16.98 -32.79 4.70
N ILE A 57 -15.65 -32.91 4.70
CA ILE A 57 -14.76 -31.81 5.06
C ILE A 57 -14.79 -30.82 3.89
N GLN A 58 -15.67 -29.82 3.99
CA GLN A 58 -15.68 -28.72 3.03
C GLN A 58 -14.30 -28.05 3.05
N ALA A 59 -13.60 -28.12 1.92
CA ALA A 59 -12.28 -27.53 1.77
C ALA A 59 -12.39 -26.00 1.89
N VAL A 60 -12.08 -25.48 3.08
CA VAL A 60 -12.02 -24.04 3.33
C VAL A 60 -10.74 -23.50 2.70
N THR A 61 -10.88 -22.84 1.55
CA THR A 61 -9.77 -22.13 0.91
C THR A 61 -9.60 -20.77 1.58
N VAL A 62 -8.59 -20.64 2.43
CA VAL A 62 -8.24 -19.34 3.03
C VAL A 62 -7.42 -18.54 2.03
N THR A 63 -8.05 -17.58 1.36
CA THR A 63 -7.34 -16.62 0.50
C THR A 63 -6.79 -15.47 1.33
N GLY A 64 -5.45 -15.41 1.46
CA GLY A 64 -4.76 -14.30 2.14
C GLY A 64 -4.49 -13.14 1.19
N HIS A 65 -5.05 -11.96 1.47
CA HIS A 65 -4.70 -10.73 0.76
C HIS A 65 -3.44 -10.10 1.36
N ARG A 66 -2.43 -9.84 0.52
CA ARG A 66 -1.21 -9.17 0.96
C ARG A 66 -1.47 -7.66 1.08
N PRO A 67 -1.07 -6.99 2.18
CA PRO A 67 -1.23 -5.55 2.30
C PRO A 67 -0.43 -4.81 1.23
N MET A 68 -1.09 -3.83 0.61
CA MET A 68 -0.51 -2.95 -0.40
C MET A 68 0.39 -1.89 0.24
N TYR A 69 -0.05 -1.31 1.36
CA TYR A 69 0.71 -0.32 2.12
C TYR A 69 1.16 -0.93 3.45
N LYS A 70 2.40 -0.63 3.85
CA LYS A 70 2.98 -1.04 5.12
C LYS A 70 3.87 0.06 5.66
N MET A 71 3.78 0.34 6.96
CA MET A 71 4.74 1.22 7.63
C MET A 71 5.91 0.41 8.16
N ARG A 72 7.14 0.91 7.98
CA ARG A 72 8.38 0.29 8.46
C ARG A 72 9.34 1.37 8.92
N ASN A 73 9.55 1.51 10.23
CA ASN A 73 10.57 2.40 10.82
C ASN A 73 10.59 3.79 10.15
N ASP A 74 9.43 4.48 10.16
CA ASP A 74 9.23 5.81 9.55
C ASP A 74 9.37 5.88 8.02
N ALA A 75 9.35 4.72 7.36
CA ALA A 75 9.17 4.61 5.93
C ALA A 75 7.79 4.02 5.59
N LEU A 76 7.08 4.65 4.67
CA LEU A 76 5.89 4.08 4.06
C LEU A 76 6.29 3.22 2.86
N VAL A 77 6.11 1.93 2.98
CA VAL A 77 6.36 0.94 1.93
C VAL A 77 5.06 0.69 1.17
N THR A 78 5.05 1.08 -0.10
CA THR A 78 3.97 0.80 -1.06
C THR A 78 4.42 -0.32 -1.99
N ARG A 79 3.75 -1.47 -1.91
CA ARG A 79 3.97 -2.55 -2.88
C ARG A 79 3.24 -2.20 -4.18
N VAL A 80 3.98 -2.21 -5.28
CA VAL A 80 3.43 -2.02 -6.63
C VAL A 80 3.11 -3.38 -7.25
N ARG A 81 3.99 -4.37 -7.06
CA ARG A 81 3.84 -5.71 -7.62
C ARG A 81 2.56 -6.42 -7.16
N ASN A 82 1.86 -7.06 -8.10
CA ASN A 82 0.59 -7.78 -7.88
C ASN A 82 -0.52 -6.90 -7.29
N THR A 83 -0.43 -5.58 -7.49
CA THR A 83 -1.49 -4.63 -7.11
C THR A 83 -1.99 -3.91 -8.37
N PRO A 84 -3.12 -3.18 -8.28
CA PRO A 84 -3.61 -2.36 -9.39
C PRO A 84 -2.58 -1.33 -9.88
N LEU A 85 -1.66 -0.86 -9.03
CA LEU A 85 -0.62 0.10 -9.41
C LEU A 85 0.33 -0.42 -10.49
N ALA A 86 0.53 -1.73 -10.59
CA ALA A 86 1.37 -2.31 -11.64
C ALA A 86 0.75 -2.19 -13.05
N LYS A 87 -0.53 -1.83 -13.14
CA LYS A 87 -1.24 -1.61 -14.41
C LYS A 87 -1.15 -0.18 -14.90
N GLU A 88 -0.71 0.76 -14.05
CA GLU A 88 -0.56 2.15 -14.44
C GLU A 88 0.51 2.31 -15.54
N PRO A 89 0.28 3.20 -16.51
CA PRO A 89 1.19 3.37 -17.65
C PRO A 89 2.45 4.14 -17.26
N THR A 90 2.36 5.08 -16.32
CA THR A 90 3.47 5.96 -15.94
C THR A 90 3.81 5.83 -14.46
N LEU A 91 5.08 6.07 -14.13
CA LEU A 91 5.54 6.13 -12.73
C LEU A 91 4.84 7.26 -11.98
N GLU A 92 4.65 8.42 -12.60
CA GLU A 92 4.00 9.58 -11.97
C GLU A 92 2.58 9.24 -11.49
N ASP A 93 1.82 8.49 -12.29
CA ASP A 93 0.49 8.06 -11.91
C ASP A 93 0.52 7.10 -10.71
N VAL A 94 1.52 6.22 -10.64
CA VAL A 94 1.74 5.39 -9.45
C VAL A 94 2.04 6.24 -8.22
N LEU A 95 2.88 7.27 -8.36
CA LEU A 95 3.28 8.14 -7.25
C LEU A 95 2.13 8.98 -6.70
N LYS A 96 1.16 9.38 -7.54
CA LYS A 96 -0.06 10.09 -7.11
C LYS A 96 -0.96 9.25 -6.19
N HIS A 97 -0.90 7.92 -6.31
CA HIS A 97 -1.68 7.01 -5.47
C HIS A 97 -1.01 6.71 -4.12
N ILE A 98 0.26 7.08 -3.94
CA ILE A 98 0.97 6.86 -2.68
C ILE A 98 0.46 7.85 -1.63
N PRO A 99 -0.02 7.38 -0.47
CA PRO A 99 -0.44 8.27 0.59
C PRO A 99 0.75 9.08 1.10
N GLY A 100 0.57 10.39 1.25
CA GLY A 100 1.65 11.29 1.68
C GLY A 100 2.40 11.99 0.55
N MET A 101 2.19 11.57 -0.69
CA MET A 101 2.61 12.28 -1.90
C MET A 101 1.48 13.17 -2.40
N LYS A 102 1.83 14.36 -2.89
CA LYS A 102 0.93 15.28 -3.56
C LYS A 102 1.58 15.83 -4.82
N GLN A 103 0.77 16.12 -5.83
CA GLN A 103 1.23 16.86 -7.00
C GLN A 103 0.84 18.34 -6.81
N THR A 104 1.82 19.22 -6.93
CA THR A 104 1.62 20.68 -6.91
C THR A 104 0.98 21.13 -8.22
N ALA A 105 0.39 22.32 -8.26
CA ALA A 105 -0.21 22.89 -9.47
C ALA A 105 0.76 22.96 -10.67
N ASP A 106 2.06 23.09 -10.39
CA ASP A 106 3.13 23.13 -11.39
C ASP A 106 3.51 21.74 -11.93
N GLY A 107 2.86 20.68 -11.46
CA GLY A 107 3.13 19.29 -11.86
C GLY A 107 4.24 18.59 -11.09
N THR A 108 4.96 19.31 -10.22
CA THR A 108 6.02 18.74 -9.38
C THR A 108 5.44 17.87 -8.26
N LEU A 109 6.08 16.75 -7.96
CA LEU A 109 5.71 15.87 -6.87
C LEU A 109 6.35 16.33 -5.56
N GLU A 110 5.54 16.48 -4.53
CA GLU A 110 5.95 16.90 -3.20
C GLU A 110 5.47 15.92 -2.13
N VAL A 111 6.26 15.78 -1.08
CA VAL A 111 5.88 15.05 0.12
C VAL A 111 5.24 16.03 1.09
N ASN A 112 4.14 15.63 1.74
CA ASN A 112 3.37 16.45 2.67
C ASN A 112 4.25 17.33 3.60
N GLY A 113 4.41 18.61 3.27
CA GLY A 113 5.13 19.60 4.07
C GLY A 113 6.66 19.52 4.05
N LEU A 114 7.24 18.58 3.30
CA LEU A 114 8.70 18.39 3.17
C LEU A 114 9.27 18.85 1.82
N GLY A 115 8.39 19.25 0.89
CA GLY A 115 8.75 19.70 -0.46
C GLY A 115 9.08 18.54 -1.41
N ALA A 116 9.85 18.83 -2.45
CA ALA A 116 10.22 17.85 -3.48
C ALA A 116 11.19 16.80 -2.92
N PRO A 117 10.86 15.49 -2.98
CA PRO A 117 11.74 14.44 -2.49
C PRO A 117 12.87 14.14 -3.48
N THR A 118 14.02 13.71 -2.95
CA THR A 118 15.07 13.16 -3.79
C THR A 118 14.75 11.69 -4.09
N ILE A 119 14.72 11.36 -5.38
CA ILE A 119 14.36 10.02 -5.85
C ILE A 119 15.61 9.16 -6.00
N TYR A 120 15.58 7.97 -5.41
CA TYR A 120 16.59 6.94 -5.54
C TYR A 120 16.01 5.73 -6.25
N LEU A 121 16.75 5.22 -7.22
CA LEU A 121 16.48 3.94 -7.85
C LEU A 121 17.40 2.89 -7.23
N ASN A 122 16.82 1.99 -6.46
CA ASN A 122 17.52 1.08 -5.56
C ASN A 122 18.38 1.86 -4.54
N ASP A 123 19.68 1.98 -4.78
CA ASP A 123 20.62 2.69 -3.89
C ASP A 123 21.37 3.83 -4.60
N LYS A 124 20.93 4.21 -5.81
CA LYS A 124 21.53 5.29 -6.60
C LYS A 124 20.56 6.43 -6.78
N LYS A 125 21.05 7.67 -6.70
CA LYS A 125 20.26 8.86 -7.00
C LYS A 125 19.83 8.79 -8.48
N ALA A 126 18.52 8.82 -8.71
CA ALA A 126 17.97 8.73 -10.06
C ALA A 126 17.98 10.11 -10.72
N THR A 127 18.25 10.14 -12.01
CA THR A 127 18.05 11.32 -12.86
C THR A 127 16.65 11.32 -13.45
N SER A 128 16.14 12.49 -13.83
CA SER A 128 14.82 12.61 -14.48
C SER A 128 14.69 11.70 -15.71
N ALA A 129 15.75 11.60 -16.52
CA ALA A 129 15.78 10.73 -17.69
C ALA A 129 15.62 9.24 -17.33
N GLU A 130 16.27 8.76 -16.27
CA GLU A 130 16.15 7.36 -15.83
C GLU A 130 14.73 7.04 -15.33
N LEU A 131 14.08 8.00 -14.68
CA LEU A 131 12.70 7.84 -14.17
C LEU A 131 11.68 7.75 -15.30
N SER A 132 11.84 8.55 -16.37
CA SER A 132 10.94 8.52 -17.52
C SER A 132 11.03 7.21 -18.33
N HIS A 133 12.20 6.57 -18.34
CA HIS A 133 12.41 5.29 -19.03
C HIS A 133 12.09 4.07 -18.15
N LEU A 134 11.80 4.27 -16.86
CA LEU A 134 11.55 3.19 -15.94
C LEU A 134 10.16 2.56 -16.19
N ASN A 135 10.14 1.26 -16.46
CA ASN A 135 8.89 0.52 -16.62
C ASN A 135 8.29 0.17 -15.25
N VAL A 136 7.03 0.55 -15.03
CA VAL A 136 6.26 0.28 -13.81
C VAL A 136 6.20 -1.20 -13.46
N LYS A 137 6.16 -2.10 -14.46
CA LYS A 137 6.10 -3.57 -14.25
C LYS A 137 7.35 -4.15 -13.61
N LEU A 138 8.48 -3.45 -13.68
CA LEU A 138 9.75 -3.87 -13.07
C LEU A 138 9.87 -3.37 -11.63
N ILE A 139 8.94 -2.55 -11.16
CA ILE A 139 8.95 -2.00 -9.80
C ILE A 139 8.31 -3.01 -8.85
N ASP A 140 9.04 -3.30 -7.78
CA ASP A 140 8.56 -4.19 -6.75
C ASP A 140 7.82 -3.41 -5.67
N GLU A 141 8.53 -2.45 -5.08
CA GLU A 141 8.08 -1.66 -3.94
C GLU A 141 8.64 -0.24 -4.05
N ILE A 142 7.88 0.74 -3.57
CA ILE A 142 8.28 2.14 -3.47
C ILE A 142 8.22 2.50 -1.99
N GLU A 143 9.32 3.01 -1.46
CA GLU A 143 9.44 3.42 -0.06
C GLU A 143 9.53 4.95 0.01
N LEU A 144 8.60 5.57 0.73
CA LEU A 144 8.65 6.97 1.08
C LEU A 144 9.25 7.10 2.48
N ILE A 145 10.42 7.71 2.57
CA ILE A 145 11.17 7.92 3.80
C ILE A 145 11.04 9.39 4.17
N THR A 146 10.26 9.69 5.22
CA THR A 146 10.05 11.07 5.69
C THR A 146 11.18 11.59 6.57
N THR A 147 12.04 10.69 7.07
CA THR A 147 13.17 11.04 7.92
C THR A 147 14.40 10.27 7.44
N PRO A 148 15.14 10.81 6.46
CA PRO A 148 16.33 10.13 5.96
C PRO A 148 17.40 10.02 7.05
N GLY A 149 17.93 8.81 7.26
CA GLY A 149 19.12 8.59 8.08
C GLY A 149 20.41 8.92 7.32
N ALA A 150 21.56 8.70 7.96
CA ALA A 150 22.90 8.98 7.41
C ALA A 150 23.26 8.23 6.10
N LYS A 151 22.43 7.28 5.65
CA LYS A 151 22.60 6.58 4.37
C LYS A 151 22.25 7.45 3.16
N TYR A 152 21.46 8.50 3.36
CA TYR A 152 20.99 9.39 2.29
C TYR A 152 21.55 10.80 2.49
N ASP A 153 21.55 11.57 1.42
CA ASP A 153 21.95 12.98 1.43
C ASP A 153 21.06 13.80 2.39
N ALA A 154 21.68 14.39 3.41
CA ALA A 154 21.01 15.18 4.46
C ALA A 154 20.41 16.50 3.97
N THR A 155 20.69 16.89 2.72
CA THR A 155 20.17 18.13 2.12
C THR A 155 18.66 18.07 1.86
N THR A 156 18.08 16.87 1.72
CA THR A 156 16.66 16.72 1.36
C THR A 156 15.80 16.30 2.55
N GLY A 157 14.64 16.94 2.72
CA GLY A 157 13.69 16.63 3.81
C GLY A 157 13.02 15.25 3.68
N ALA A 158 12.85 14.74 2.46
CA ALA A 158 12.27 13.42 2.20
C ALA A 158 13.00 12.68 1.08
N VAL A 159 12.99 11.35 1.17
CA VAL A 159 13.62 10.47 0.18
C VAL A 159 12.58 9.47 -0.33
N LEU A 160 12.50 9.35 -1.66
CA LEU A 160 11.67 8.34 -2.31
C LEU A 160 12.59 7.26 -2.89
N ARG A 161 12.51 6.04 -2.36
CA ARG A 161 13.31 4.90 -2.83
C ARG A 161 12.45 3.93 -3.63
N ILE A 162 12.77 3.76 -4.90
CA ILE A 162 12.10 2.83 -5.80
C ILE A 162 12.94 1.57 -5.90
N LEU A 163 12.40 0.44 -5.43
CA LEU A 163 13.05 -0.86 -5.58
C LEU A 163 12.55 -1.50 -6.86
N THR A 164 13.48 -1.73 -7.79
CA THR A 164 13.21 -2.47 -9.01
C THR A 164 13.74 -3.88 -8.89
N ARG A 165 13.06 -4.80 -9.56
CA ARG A 165 13.62 -6.13 -9.77
C ARG A 165 14.83 -5.98 -10.68
N ARG A 166 16.00 -6.38 -10.17
CA ARG A 166 17.13 -6.65 -11.05
C ARG A 166 16.71 -7.83 -11.92
N THR A 167 16.58 -7.61 -13.21
CA THR A 167 16.63 -8.72 -14.16
C THR A 167 18.07 -9.18 -14.07
N ASP A 168 18.28 -10.31 -13.40
CA ASP A 168 19.59 -10.92 -13.20
C ASP A 168 20.10 -11.43 -14.56
N GLU A 169 20.41 -10.52 -15.47
CA GLU A 169 21.15 -10.84 -16.68
C GLU A 169 22.59 -11.10 -16.26
N GLY A 170 22.88 -12.30 -15.76
CA GLY A 170 24.25 -12.81 -15.64
C GLY A 170 25.14 -12.17 -14.56
N ILE A 171 26.00 -13.00 -13.98
CA ILE A 171 27.07 -12.59 -13.07
C ILE A 171 28.10 -11.78 -13.90
N PHE A 172 28.06 -10.45 -13.82
CA PHE A 172 29.11 -9.60 -14.39
C PHE A 172 30.21 -9.35 -13.34
N GLY A 173 31.24 -10.21 -13.35
CA GLY A 173 32.47 -9.98 -12.60
C GLY A 173 33.28 -8.84 -13.20
N LYS A 174 33.56 -7.79 -12.43
CA LYS A 174 34.47 -6.70 -12.85
C LYS A 174 35.84 -6.95 -12.23
N MET A 175 36.81 -7.41 -13.03
CA MET A 175 38.21 -7.49 -12.63
C MET A 175 38.92 -6.22 -13.11
N GLN A 176 39.34 -5.36 -12.19
CA GLN A 176 40.23 -4.23 -12.51
C GLN A 176 41.66 -4.62 -12.13
N VAL A 177 42.51 -4.79 -13.14
CA VAL A 177 43.95 -5.01 -12.96
C VAL A 177 44.62 -3.64 -12.95
N TYR A 178 45.30 -3.32 -11.85
CA TYR A 178 46.12 -2.12 -11.74
C TYR A 178 47.57 -2.47 -12.08
N ASP A 179 48.02 -2.15 -13.30
CA ASP A 179 49.44 -2.17 -13.63
C ASP A 179 50.06 -0.82 -13.25
N LYS A 180 50.95 -0.86 -12.25
CA LYS A 180 51.71 0.29 -11.78
C LYS A 180 53.00 0.38 -12.61
N LEU A 181 52.99 1.17 -13.69
CA LEU A 181 54.22 1.49 -14.42
C LEU A 181 55.03 2.52 -13.62
N SER A 182 56.17 2.08 -13.07
CA SER A 182 57.18 2.97 -12.50
C SER A 182 58.09 3.46 -13.63
N GLU A 183 57.93 4.72 -14.04
CA GLU A 183 58.93 5.40 -14.87
C GLU A 183 60.15 5.76 -14.01
N VAL A 184 61.28 5.09 -14.24
CA VAL A 184 62.57 5.47 -13.66
C VAL A 184 63.14 6.60 -14.50
N ASN A 185 63.05 7.83 -13.99
CA ASN A 185 63.67 9.01 -14.58
C ASN A 185 65.19 8.99 -14.34
N THR A 186 65.97 8.70 -15.39
CA THR A 186 67.44 8.85 -15.36
C THR A 186 67.86 10.15 -16.04
N ASN A 187 67.89 11.24 -15.27
CA ASN A 187 68.50 12.49 -15.71
C ASN A 187 69.96 12.52 -15.23
N THR A 188 70.88 12.08 -16.11
CA THR A 188 72.33 12.14 -15.85
C THR A 188 72.90 13.29 -16.66
N ARG A 189 73.45 14.27 -15.94
CA ARG A 189 74.07 15.50 -16.45
C ARG A 189 75.27 15.20 -17.35
N ASN A 190 75.48 16.05 -18.35
CA ASN A 190 76.80 16.29 -18.95
C ASN A 190 77.05 17.79 -18.98
#